data_AF-A0A1E7F411-F1
#
_entry.id   AF-A0A1E7F411-F1
#
_cell.length_a   1.000
_cell.length_b   1.000
_cell.length_c   1.000
_cell.angle_alpha   90.00
_cell.angle_beta   90.00
_cell.angle_gamma   90.00
#
_symmetry.space_group_name_H-M   'P 1'
#
loop_
_entity.id
_entity.type
_entity.pdbx_description
1 polymer ?
#
loop_
_entity_poly.entity_id
_entity_poly.type
_entity_poly.pdbx_seq_one_letter_code
_entity_poly.pdbx_strand_id
1 'polypeptide(L)'
;MNEIMNETENDVLCGRGGATLRHPGNKRYRDLIDSNKETYRISTKEEKTSISRSIVATIRNQQGRFLVERNKLWYDIGDAKATEKTSQALREKQPELRQRMIDINDD
;
A
#
# COMPACT_ATOMS: atom_id res chain seq x y z
N MET A 1 -3.92 -19.34 -4.74
CA MET A 1 -3.84 -17.94 -5.22
C MET A 1 -4.39 -17.96 -6.62
N ASN A 2 -5.43 -17.18 -6.91
CA ASN A 2 -6.01 -17.11 -8.24
C ASN A 2 -5.20 -16.13 -9.09
N GLU A 3 -4.92 -16.51 -10.33
CA GLU A 3 -4.30 -15.64 -11.32
C GLU A 3 -5.24 -14.49 -11.69
N ILE A 4 -4.68 -13.29 -11.81
CA ILE A 4 -5.41 -12.08 -12.18
C ILE A 4 -4.85 -11.60 -13.52
N MET A 5 -5.71 -11.55 -14.53
CA MET A 5 -5.31 -11.15 -15.89
C MET A 5 -4.84 -9.69 -15.97
N ASN A 6 -5.55 -8.76 -15.33
CA ASN A 6 -5.22 -7.34 -15.35
C ASN A 6 -5.44 -6.70 -13.97
N GLU A 7 -4.53 -5.79 -13.60
CA GLU A 7 -4.76 -4.84 -12.52
C GLU A 7 -5.81 -3.79 -12.93
N THR A 8 -6.41 -3.18 -11.93
CA THR A 8 -7.37 -2.09 -12.04
C THR A 8 -6.87 -0.91 -11.23
N GLU A 9 -7.42 0.28 -11.47
CA GLU A 9 -7.05 1.49 -10.72
C GLU A 9 -7.30 1.40 -9.21
N ASN A 10 -8.15 0.47 -8.75
CA ASN A 10 -8.42 0.24 -7.33
C ASN A 10 -7.40 -0.70 -6.67
N ASP A 11 -6.56 -1.39 -7.46
CA ASP A 11 -5.58 -2.33 -6.94
C ASP A 11 -4.35 -1.63 -6.35
N VAL A 12 -3.84 -2.21 -5.26
CA VAL A 12 -2.58 -1.83 -4.62
C VAL A 12 -1.49 -2.77 -5.13
N LEU A 13 -0.61 -2.24 -5.98
CA LEU A 13 0.53 -2.97 -6.53
C LEU A 13 1.66 -3.05 -5.51
N CYS A 14 1.92 -4.27 -5.05
CA CYS A 14 2.96 -4.63 -4.11
C CYS A 14 4.25 -4.93 -4.87
N GLY A 15 5.15 -3.95 -4.92
CA GLY A 15 6.45 -4.08 -5.58
C GLY A 15 7.33 -2.87 -5.33
N ARG A 16 8.46 -2.80 -6.04
CA ARG A 16 9.37 -1.64 -6.04
C ARG A 16 9.45 -1.10 -7.48
N GLY A 17 9.32 0.21 -7.66
CA GLY A 17 9.52 0.87 -8.97
C GLY A 17 8.58 2.05 -9.24
N GLY A 18 8.96 2.91 -10.19
CA GLY A 18 8.23 4.16 -10.51
C GLY A 18 6.78 3.96 -10.99
N ALA A 19 6.47 2.82 -11.63
CA ALA A 19 5.10 2.49 -12.04
C ALA A 19 4.17 2.27 -10.82
N THR A 20 4.63 1.49 -9.83
CA THR A 20 3.87 1.29 -8.58
C THR A 20 3.70 2.59 -7.78
N LEU A 21 4.65 3.53 -7.88
CA LEU A 21 4.54 4.84 -7.22
C LEU A 21 3.35 5.64 -7.78
N ARG A 22 3.18 5.67 -9.10
CA ARG A 22 2.16 6.49 -9.78
C ARG A 22 0.78 5.81 -9.86
N HIS A 23 0.69 4.52 -9.56
CA HIS A 23 -0.56 3.78 -9.66
C HIS A 23 -1.67 4.41 -8.78
N PRO A 24 -2.89 4.65 -9.32
CA PRO A 24 -3.96 5.31 -8.57
C PRO A 24 -4.31 4.63 -7.25
N GLY A 25 -4.36 3.29 -7.24
CA GLY A 25 -4.63 2.52 -6.02
C GLY A 25 -3.52 2.63 -4.98
N ASN A 26 -2.25 2.75 -5.41
CA ASN A 26 -1.14 3.00 -4.49
C ASN A 26 -1.20 4.41 -3.91
N LYS A 27 -1.61 5.42 -4.71
CA LYS A 27 -1.83 6.78 -4.21
C LYS A 27 -2.89 6.80 -3.11
N ARG A 28 -4.08 6.25 -3.38
CA ARG A 28 -5.16 6.15 -2.38
C ARG A 28 -4.73 5.39 -1.13
N TYR A 29 -4.02 4.29 -1.31
CA TYR A 29 -3.47 3.52 -0.20
C TYR A 29 -2.52 4.35 0.67
N ARG A 30 -1.66 5.19 0.08
CA ARG A 30 -0.79 6.09 0.84
C ARG A 30 -1.55 7.19 1.56
N ASP A 31 -2.56 7.77 0.92
CA ASP A 31 -3.42 8.77 1.55
C ASP A 31 -4.12 8.19 2.80
N LEU A 32 -4.58 6.94 2.73
CA LEU A 32 -5.13 6.21 3.88
C LEU A 32 -4.08 5.96 4.97
N ILE A 33 -2.87 5.54 4.60
CA ILE A 33 -1.76 5.35 5.54
C ILE A 33 -1.46 6.68 6.26
N ASP A 34 -1.29 7.76 5.51
CA ASP A 34 -0.92 9.07 6.06
C ASP A 34 -2.00 9.63 6.99
N SER A 35 -3.27 9.46 6.64
CA SER A 35 -4.40 9.88 7.46
C SER A 35 -4.54 9.09 8.77
N ASN A 36 -3.95 7.89 8.87
CA ASN A 36 -4.06 7.01 10.04
C ASN A 36 -2.76 6.91 10.86
N LYS A 37 -1.66 7.52 10.40
CA LYS A 37 -0.33 7.41 11.04
C LYS A 37 -0.32 7.91 12.48
N GLU A 38 -0.92 9.07 12.73
CA GLU A 38 -0.93 9.68 14.06
C GLU A 38 -1.71 8.82 15.05
N THR A 39 -2.95 8.45 14.69
CA THR A 39 -3.78 7.53 15.47
C THR A 39 -3.04 6.21 15.73
N TYR A 40 -2.47 5.60 14.69
CA TYR A 40 -1.69 4.36 14.83
C TYR A 40 -0.52 4.52 15.80
N ARG A 41 0.17 5.66 15.82
CA ARG A 41 1.34 5.90 16.68
C ARG A 41 0.98 5.84 18.16
N ILE A 42 -0.13 6.46 18.55
CA ILE A 42 -0.57 6.59 19.95
C ILE A 42 -1.39 5.39 20.45
N SER A 43 -1.81 4.50 19.54
CA SER A 43 -2.61 3.31 19.85
C SER A 43 -1.85 2.17 20.54
N THR A 44 -2.61 1.34 21.25
CA THR A 44 -2.21 0.03 21.79
C THR A 44 -1.89 -0.98 20.68
N LYS A 45 -1.34 -2.14 21.03
CA LYS A 45 -0.97 -3.19 20.07
C LYS A 45 -2.20 -3.77 19.35
N GLU A 46 -3.27 -3.97 20.10
CA GLU A 46 -4.55 -4.47 19.62
C GLU A 46 -5.18 -3.47 18.64
N GLU A 47 -5.23 -2.19 19.01
CA GLU A 47 -5.74 -1.10 18.17
C GLU A 47 -4.92 -0.92 16.90
N LYS A 48 -3.58 -0.99 16.97
CA LYS A 48 -2.69 -0.96 15.79
C LYS A 48 -3.05 -2.03 14.77
N THR A 49 -3.35 -3.23 15.24
CA THR A 49 -3.79 -4.34 14.40
C THR A 49 -5.15 -4.03 13.77
N SER A 50 -6.09 -3.48 14.55
CA SER A 50 -7.41 -3.07 14.07
C SER A 50 -7.34 -1.95 13.02
N ILE A 51 -6.49 -0.94 13.21
CA ILE A 51 -6.26 0.14 12.25
C ILE A 51 -5.73 -0.44 10.92
N SER A 52 -4.75 -1.34 10.99
CA SER A 52 -4.18 -1.97 9.79
C SER A 52 -5.24 -2.77 9.02
N ARG A 53 -6.07 -3.55 9.73
CA ARG A 53 -7.18 -4.29 9.13
C ARG A 53 -8.25 -3.38 8.53
N SER A 54 -8.55 -2.26 9.18
CA SER A 54 -9.53 -1.27 8.69
C SER A 54 -9.12 -0.67 7.34
N ILE A 55 -7.84 -0.33 7.17
CA ILE A 55 -7.32 0.17 5.89
C ILE A 55 -7.42 -0.91 4.80
N VAL A 56 -7.05 -2.16 5.10
CA VAL A 56 -7.20 -3.28 4.15
C VAL A 56 -8.66 -3.45 3.76
N ALA A 57 -9.58 -3.49 4.75
CA ALA A 57 -11.01 -3.60 4.50
C ALA A 57 -11.54 -2.45 3.64
N THR A 58 -11.04 -1.23 3.83
CA THR A 58 -11.41 -0.07 3.01
C THR A 58 -11.04 -0.28 1.53
N ILE A 59 -9.83 -0.78 1.24
CA ILE A 59 -9.41 -1.11 -0.13
C ILE A 59 -10.28 -2.24 -0.71
N ARG A 60 -10.53 -3.31 0.07
CA ARG A 60 -11.38 -4.44 -0.35
C ARG A 60 -12.81 -4.00 -0.70
N ASN A 61 -13.39 -3.13 0.12
CA ASN A 61 -14.75 -2.60 -0.09
C ASN A 61 -14.86 -1.75 -1.37
N GLN A 62 -13.75 -1.18 -1.84
CA GLN A 62 -13.65 -0.49 -3.13
C GLN A 62 -13.33 -1.44 -4.30
N GLN A 63 -13.51 -2.76 -4.10
CA GLN A 63 -13.14 -3.81 -5.05
C GLN A 63 -11.64 -3.83 -5.40
N GLY A 64 -10.80 -3.20 -4.55
CA GLY A 64 -9.36 -3.19 -4.70
C GLY A 64 -8.71 -4.45 -4.12
N ARG A 65 -7.61 -4.88 -4.74
CA ARG A 65 -6.81 -6.03 -4.29
C ARG A 65 -5.39 -5.61 -4.00
N PHE A 66 -4.67 -6.42 -3.22
CA PHE A 66 -3.25 -6.22 -2.99
C PHE A 66 -2.48 -7.20 -3.87
N LEU A 67 -1.92 -6.69 -4.97
CA LEU A 67 -1.37 -7.53 -6.03
C LEU A 67 0.15 -7.60 -5.97
N VAL A 68 0.73 -8.78 -6.09
CA VAL A 68 2.16 -8.97 -6.34
C VAL A 68 2.37 -9.53 -7.73
N GLU A 69 3.35 -8.99 -8.45
CA GLU A 69 3.74 -9.51 -9.76
C GLU A 69 4.71 -10.68 -9.58
N ARG A 70 4.42 -11.80 -10.24
CA ARG A 70 5.33 -12.96 -10.34
C ARG A 70 5.26 -13.52 -11.74
N ASN A 71 6.40 -13.63 -12.41
CA ASN A 71 6.48 -14.13 -13.80
C ASN A 71 5.50 -13.41 -14.74
N LYS A 72 5.39 -12.07 -14.62
CA LYS A 72 4.48 -11.21 -15.41
C LYS A 72 2.98 -11.45 -15.18
N LEU A 73 2.63 -12.13 -14.09
CA LEU A 73 1.25 -12.38 -13.69
C LEU A 73 0.97 -11.77 -12.32
N TRP A 74 -0.25 -11.26 -12.14
CA TRP A 74 -0.69 -10.68 -10.88
C TRP A 74 -1.35 -11.70 -9.98
N TYR A 75 -1.02 -11.63 -8.69
CA TYR A 75 -1.59 -12.48 -7.65
C TYR A 75 -2.00 -11.64 -6.45
N ASP A 76 -3.22 -11.88 -5.94
CA ASP A 76 -3.64 -11.31 -4.67
C ASP A 76 -2.84 -11.95 -3.52
N ILE A 77 -2.21 -11.11 -2.68
CA ILE A 77 -1.41 -11.56 -1.53
C ILE A 77 -2.28 -11.99 -0.34
N GLY A 78 -3.59 -11.72 -0.37
CA GLY A 78 -4.55 -12.03 0.68
C GLY A 78 -4.46 -11.10 1.90
N ASP A 79 -5.47 -11.15 2.76
CA ASP A 79 -5.67 -10.14 3.81
C ASP A 79 -4.62 -10.18 4.91
N ALA A 80 -4.09 -11.37 5.24
CA ALA A 80 -3.03 -11.51 6.23
C ALA A 80 -1.76 -10.73 5.81
N LYS A 81 -1.30 -10.93 4.56
CA LYS A 81 -0.11 -10.24 4.03
C LYS A 81 -0.40 -8.77 3.74
N ALA A 82 -1.60 -8.44 3.28
CA ALA A 82 -2.02 -7.05 3.10
C ALA A 82 -2.01 -6.29 4.43
N THR A 83 -2.47 -6.91 5.52
CA THR A 83 -2.45 -6.32 6.87
C THR A 83 -1.02 -6.12 7.35
N GLU A 84 -0.15 -7.11 7.18
CA GLU A 84 1.28 -7.00 7.54
C GLU A 84 1.96 -5.86 6.78
N LYS A 85 1.76 -5.79 5.46
CA LYS A 85 2.23 -4.68 4.60
C LYS A 85 1.73 -3.32 5.09
N THR A 86 0.46 -3.25 5.49
CA THR A 86 -0.18 -2.04 6.01
C THR A 86 0.42 -1.62 7.35
N SER A 87 0.59 -2.55 8.29
CA SER A 87 1.26 -2.28 9.55
C SER A 87 2.71 -1.80 9.34
N GLN A 88 3.41 -2.36 8.36
CA GLN A 88 4.77 -1.89 8.02
C GLN A 88 4.75 -0.47 7.47
N ALA A 89 3.86 -0.17 6.53
CA ALA A 89 3.74 1.17 5.94
C ALA A 89 3.30 2.25 6.97
N LEU A 90 2.49 1.88 7.97
CA LEU A 90 2.13 2.76 9.09
C LEU A 90 3.31 3.01 10.04
N ARG A 91 4.21 2.02 10.20
CA ARG A 91 5.43 2.16 11.01
C ARG A 91 6.52 2.98 10.32
N GLU A 92 6.67 2.83 9.00
CA GLU A 92 7.75 3.46 8.24
C GLU A 92 7.40 4.89 7.79
N LYS A 93 8.41 5.78 7.76
CA LYS A 93 8.30 7.05 7.04
C LYS A 93 8.37 6.73 5.55
N GLN A 94 7.32 7.06 4.79
CA GLN A 94 7.34 6.88 3.34
C GLN A 94 8.48 7.74 2.74
N PRO A 95 9.44 7.16 2.00
CA PRO A 95 10.58 7.89 1.45
C PRO A 95 10.24 8.75 0.21
N GLU A 96 8.97 9.06 -0.06
CA GLU A 96 8.52 9.68 -1.32
C GLU A 96 9.10 11.07 -1.60
N LEU A 97 9.77 11.70 -0.62
CA LEU A 97 10.50 12.96 -0.80
C LEU A 97 11.97 12.80 -1.23
N ARG A 98 12.57 11.61 -1.11
CA ARG A 98 13.99 11.42 -1.49
C ARG A 98 14.23 11.40 -2.99
N GLN A 99 13.26 10.97 -3.79
CA GLN A 99 13.40 10.97 -5.24
C GLN A 99 13.28 12.39 -5.82
N ARG A 100 12.35 13.21 -5.29
CA ARG A 100 12.19 14.62 -5.72
C ARG A 100 13.39 15.52 -5.40
N MET A 101 14.25 15.18 -4.42
CA MET A 101 15.46 15.96 -4.12
C MET A 101 16.66 15.58 -4.98
N ILE A 102 16.67 14.40 -5.60
CA ILE A 102 17.73 14.00 -6.52
C ILE A 102 17.49 14.67 -7.87
N ASP A 103 16.25 14.70 -8.35
CA ASP A 103 15.90 15.24 -9.66
C ASP A 103 16.01 16.79 -9.77
N ILE A 104 16.13 17.53 -8.65
CA ILE A 104 16.25 19.00 -8.65
C ILE A 104 17.71 19.49 -8.65
N ASN A 105 18.67 18.64 -8.30
CA ASN A 105 20.09 19.04 -8.18
C ASN A 105 20.95 18.66 -9.40
N ASP A 106 20.33 18.06 -10.43
CA ASP A 106 20.99 17.67 -11.70
C ASP A 106 20.57 18.56 -12.90
N ASP A 107 19.87 19.69 -12.66
CA ASP A 107 19.57 20.75 -13.63
C ASP A 107 20.45 22.00 -13.41
#